data_AF-A0A914ZB06-F1
#
_entry.id   AF-A0A914ZB06-F1
#
_cell.length_a   1.000
_cell.length_b   1.000
_cell.length_c   1.000
_cell.angle_alpha   90.00
_cell.angle_beta   90.00
_cell.angle_gamma   90.00
#
_symmetry.space_group_name_H-M   'P 1'
#
loop_
_entity.id
_entity.type
_entity.pdbx_description
1 polymer ?
#
loop_
_entity_poly.entity_id
_entity_poly.type
_entity_poly.pdbx_seq_one_letter_code
_entity_poly.pdbx_strand_id
1 'polypeptide(L)'
;MAQKWANQATLEHNNNREIPSGENIFWLSGVDGLEDDAINGTSNYWWNELKKYGIISGTNVTYLKGMTHAIGHWSQMAWSSTQFIGCGFTKFQKKNEDNIFYYYTVCNYFPSGNVIGMPIYEIGNSCKKDSECTQKSKSICDVDSGLCYS
;
A
#
# COMPACT_ATOMS: atom_id res chain seq x y z
N MET A 1 1.10 12.63 8.32
CA MET A 1 -0.32 12.25 8.20
C MET A 1 -0.57 10.84 8.73
N ALA A 2 0.02 9.81 8.12
CA ALA A 2 -0.10 8.42 8.55
C ALA A 2 0.18 8.18 10.04
N GLN A 3 1.30 8.69 10.59
CA GLN A 3 1.62 8.54 12.01
C GLN A 3 0.58 9.16 12.94
N LYS A 4 0.06 10.34 12.60
CA LYS A 4 -1.00 11.01 13.38
C LYS A 4 -2.28 10.16 13.43
N TRP A 5 -2.59 9.46 12.33
CA TRP A 5 -3.72 8.53 12.26
C TRP A 5 -3.45 7.23 13.01
N ALA A 6 -2.26 6.63 12.83
CA ALA A 6 -1.86 5.43 13.56
C ALA A 6 -2.00 5.64 15.07
N ASN A 7 -1.56 6.79 15.60
CA ASN A 7 -1.68 7.14 17.02
C ASN A 7 -3.12 7.17 17.57
N GLN A 8 -4.15 7.25 16.72
CA GLN A 8 -5.54 7.17 17.17
C GLN A 8 -5.93 5.74 17.60
N ALA A 9 -5.18 4.73 17.15
CA ALA A 9 -5.44 3.32 17.42
C ALA A 9 -6.86 2.86 17.04
N THR A 10 -7.43 3.42 15.98
CA THR A 10 -8.74 3.06 15.41
C THR A 10 -8.55 2.31 14.09
N LEU A 11 -9.17 1.13 13.97
CA LEU A 11 -9.15 0.34 12.74
C LEU A 11 -10.22 0.84 11.76
N GLU A 12 -10.01 2.06 11.26
CA GLU A 12 -10.84 2.68 10.24
C GLU A 12 -10.00 3.60 9.36
N HIS A 13 -10.48 3.86 8.14
CA HIS A 13 -9.78 4.73 7.20
C HIS A 13 -9.90 6.22 7.59
N ASN A 14 -8.83 6.99 7.37
CA ASN A 14 -8.83 8.43 7.60
C ASN A 14 -9.55 9.20 6.48
N ASN A 15 -10.81 9.56 6.68
CA ASN A 15 -11.54 10.34 5.67
C ASN A 15 -11.10 11.82 5.57
N ASN A 16 -10.27 12.31 6.50
CA ASN A 16 -9.86 13.72 6.62
C ASN A 16 -8.35 13.89 6.41
N ARG A 17 -7.78 13.23 5.39
CA ARG A 17 -6.37 13.37 5.01
C ARG A 17 -6.12 14.74 4.38
N GLU A 18 -5.11 15.47 4.88
CA GLU A 18 -4.72 16.81 4.40
C GLU A 18 -4.30 16.80 2.92
N ILE A 19 -3.78 15.66 2.44
CA ILE A 19 -3.44 15.38 1.05
C ILE A 19 -4.33 14.22 0.61
N PRO A 20 -5.01 14.30 -0.55
CA PRO A 20 -5.88 13.23 -1.04
C PRO A 20 -5.06 12.03 -1.53
N SER A 21 -4.55 11.26 -0.58
CA SER A 21 -3.75 10.05 -0.79
C SER A 21 -4.59 8.79 -0.64
N GLY A 22 -4.12 7.70 -1.24
CA GLY A 22 -4.57 6.35 -0.90
C GLY A 22 -4.15 5.98 0.52
N GLU A 23 -4.72 4.90 1.04
CA GLU A 23 -4.43 4.43 2.39
C GLU A 23 -4.57 2.92 2.54
N ASN A 24 -3.54 2.29 3.10
CA ASN A 24 -3.61 0.93 3.61
C ASN A 24 -3.51 0.98 5.14
N ILE A 25 -4.32 0.16 5.81
CA ILE A 25 -4.31 0.02 7.26
C ILE A 25 -4.27 -1.47 7.62
N PHE A 26 -3.56 -1.81 8.68
CA PHE A 26 -3.57 -3.16 9.22
C PHE A 26 -3.09 -3.15 10.66
N TRP A 27 -3.75 -3.92 11.50
CA TRP A 27 -3.22 -4.25 12.82
C TRP A 27 -3.14 -5.76 13.01
N LEU A 28 -2.25 -6.16 13.90
CA LEU A 28 -2.19 -7.52 14.43
C LEU A 28 -1.96 -7.43 15.93
N SER A 29 -2.37 -8.47 16.65
CA SER A 29 -2.08 -8.60 18.08
C SER A 29 -0.98 -9.63 18.31
N GLY A 30 -0.24 -9.45 19.41
CA GLY A 30 0.85 -10.35 19.78
C GLY A 30 1.40 -10.05 21.18
N VAL A 31 2.50 -10.72 21.49
CA VAL A 31 3.30 -10.43 22.68
C VAL A 31 4.14 -9.17 22.48
N ASP A 32 4.72 -8.66 23.55
CA ASP A 32 5.67 -7.55 23.54
C ASP A 32 6.91 -7.87 22.68
N GLY A 33 7.52 -6.85 22.05
CA GLY A 33 8.80 -6.95 21.34
C GLY A 33 8.73 -7.46 19.89
N LEU A 34 7.57 -7.38 19.24
CA LEU A 34 7.37 -7.85 17.86
C LEU A 34 7.28 -6.71 16.82
N GLU A 35 7.80 -5.53 17.12
CA GLU A 35 7.62 -4.34 16.27
C GLU A 35 8.11 -4.54 14.83
N ASP A 36 9.35 -5.01 14.65
CA ASP A 36 9.94 -5.22 13.32
C ASP A 36 9.20 -6.33 12.54
N ASP A 37 8.87 -7.42 13.22
CA ASP A 37 8.09 -8.53 12.65
C ASP A 37 6.69 -8.07 12.25
N ALA A 38 6.07 -7.19 13.04
CA ALA A 38 4.74 -6.68 12.75
C ALA A 38 4.75 -5.71 11.56
N ILE A 39 5.76 -4.85 11.45
CA ILE A 39 5.93 -3.94 10.31
C ILE A 39 6.16 -4.75 9.02
N ASN A 40 7.09 -5.72 9.05
CA ASN A 40 7.37 -6.59 7.91
C ASN A 40 6.17 -7.48 7.55
N GLY A 41 5.52 -8.04 8.57
CA GLY A 41 4.33 -8.87 8.42
C GLY A 41 3.16 -8.12 7.79
N THR A 42 3.00 -6.83 8.12
CA THR A 42 1.97 -5.97 7.52
C THR A 42 2.15 -5.82 6.00
N SER A 43 3.35 -5.46 5.57
CA SER A 43 3.63 -5.28 4.13
C SER A 43 3.41 -6.59 3.36
N ASN A 44 3.84 -7.71 3.94
CA ASN A 44 3.61 -9.04 3.37
C ASN A 44 2.12 -9.41 3.34
N TYR A 45 1.35 -9.06 4.37
CA TYR A 45 -0.08 -9.34 4.43
C TYR A 45 -0.82 -8.64 3.29
N TRP A 46 -0.58 -7.34 3.11
CA TRP A 46 -1.16 -6.57 2.01
C TRP A 46 -0.74 -7.13 0.65
N TRP A 47 0.55 -7.42 0.45
CA TRP A 47 1.05 -7.91 -0.83
C TRP A 47 0.50 -9.28 -1.21
N ASN A 48 0.27 -10.15 -0.22
CA ASN A 48 -0.21 -11.52 -0.45
C ASN A 48 -1.68 -11.61 -0.86
N GLU A 49 -2.44 -10.52 -0.86
CA GLU A 49 -3.82 -10.50 -1.35
C GLU A 49 -3.92 -11.01 -2.80
N LEU A 50 -2.98 -10.61 -3.66
CA LEU A 50 -2.93 -11.09 -5.06
C LEU A 50 -2.86 -12.61 -5.13
N LYS A 51 -1.97 -13.22 -4.35
CA LYS A 51 -1.80 -14.68 -4.33
C LYS A 51 -3.06 -15.38 -3.78
N LYS A 52 -3.70 -14.77 -2.79
CA LYS A 52 -4.85 -15.36 -2.09
C LYS A 52 -6.14 -15.28 -2.90
N TYR A 53 -6.39 -14.15 -3.55
CA TYR A 53 -7.67 -13.87 -4.21
C TYR A 53 -7.58 -13.86 -5.74
N GLY A 54 -6.37 -13.73 -6.29
CA GLY A 54 -6.15 -13.62 -7.73
C GLY A 54 -6.65 -12.30 -8.32
N ILE A 55 -6.43 -12.15 -9.62
CA ILE A 55 -7.01 -11.09 -10.46
C ILE A 55 -7.66 -11.75 -11.67
N ILE A 56 -8.84 -11.27 -12.08
CA ILE A 56 -9.42 -11.67 -13.36
C ILE A 56 -8.63 -10.93 -14.44
N SER A 57 -7.75 -11.64 -15.15
CA SER A 57 -6.87 -11.03 -16.15
C SER A 57 -7.59 -10.80 -17.48
N GLY A 58 -7.60 -9.56 -17.95
CA GLY A 58 -7.72 -9.17 -19.36
C GLY A 58 -6.42 -8.52 -19.84
N THR A 59 -6.42 -7.88 -21.01
CA THR A 59 -5.26 -7.17 -21.59
C THR A 59 -4.70 -6.03 -20.73
N ASN A 60 -5.43 -5.61 -19.68
CA ASN A 60 -4.97 -4.71 -18.63
C ASN A 60 -5.38 -5.27 -17.26
N VAL A 61 -4.53 -5.11 -16.24
CA VAL A 61 -4.92 -5.36 -14.85
C VAL A 61 -5.73 -4.16 -14.35
N THR A 62 -6.97 -4.05 -14.83
CA THR A 62 -7.88 -2.95 -14.49
C THR A 62 -8.45 -3.12 -13.10
N TYR A 63 -8.43 -2.06 -12.31
CA TYR A 63 -9.06 -2.06 -10.99
C TYR A 63 -10.58 -1.94 -11.10
N LEU A 64 -11.31 -2.94 -10.60
CA LEU A 64 -12.77 -3.04 -10.69
C LEU A 64 -13.43 -2.77 -9.34
N LYS A 65 -14.69 -2.29 -9.36
CA LYS A 65 -15.45 -1.94 -8.14
C LYS A 65 -15.53 -3.05 -7.09
N GLY A 66 -15.53 -4.33 -7.50
CA GLY A 66 -15.57 -5.49 -6.60
C GLY A 66 -14.22 -5.87 -5.96
N MET A 67 -13.11 -5.26 -6.39
CA MET A 67 -11.76 -5.63 -5.97
C MET A 67 -11.35 -5.02 -4.62
N THR A 68 -11.99 -3.93 -4.19
CA THR A 68 -11.59 -3.16 -3.00
C THR A 68 -11.49 -3.98 -1.72
N HIS A 69 -12.39 -4.94 -1.51
CA HIS A 69 -12.39 -5.74 -0.28
C HIS A 69 -11.45 -6.95 -0.33
N ALA A 70 -10.98 -7.33 -1.52
CA ALA A 70 -10.18 -8.54 -1.71
C ALA A 70 -8.71 -8.22 -1.96
N ILE A 71 -8.42 -7.24 -2.82
CA ILE A 71 -7.06 -6.94 -3.30
C ILE A 71 -6.71 -5.45 -3.21
N GLY A 72 -7.50 -4.67 -2.47
CA GLY A 72 -7.35 -3.22 -2.38
C GLY A 72 -6.00 -2.78 -1.83
N HIS A 73 -5.43 -3.53 -0.87
CA HIS A 73 -4.13 -3.18 -0.31
C HIS A 73 -3.01 -3.51 -1.28
N TRP A 74 -3.04 -4.70 -1.88
CA TRP A 74 -2.05 -5.10 -2.89
C TRP A 74 -2.06 -4.15 -4.09
N SER A 75 -3.23 -3.85 -4.64
CA SER A 75 -3.37 -3.00 -5.82
C SER A 75 -2.85 -1.59 -5.57
N GLN A 76 -3.06 -1.03 -4.37
CA GLN A 76 -2.46 0.25 -3.99
C GLN A 76 -0.93 0.18 -3.92
N MET A 77 -0.36 -0.91 -3.40
CA MET A 77 1.10 -1.10 -3.38
C MET A 77 1.68 -1.26 -4.78
N ALA A 78 0.96 -1.93 -5.69
CA ALA A 78 1.39 -2.18 -7.06
C ALA A 78 1.02 -1.05 -8.05
N TRP A 79 0.41 0.04 -7.58
CA TRP A 79 -0.14 1.07 -8.43
C TRP A 79 0.94 1.91 -9.11
N SER A 80 1.12 1.72 -10.42
CA SER A 80 2.25 2.28 -11.19
C SER A 80 2.41 3.80 -11.11
N SER A 81 1.31 4.55 -11.01
CA SER A 81 1.38 6.02 -10.91
C SER A 81 1.60 6.55 -9.49
N THR A 82 1.61 5.69 -8.46
CA THR A 82 1.96 6.08 -7.09
C THR A 82 3.46 6.30 -6.98
N GLN A 83 3.88 7.44 -6.45
CA GLN A 83 5.30 7.83 -6.38
C GLN A 83 5.82 7.98 -4.96
N PHE A 84 4.94 8.32 -4.02
CA PHE A 84 5.30 8.63 -2.65
C PHE A 84 4.52 7.73 -1.71
N ILE A 85 5.25 7.18 -0.73
CA ILE A 85 4.69 6.43 0.39
C ILE A 85 5.15 7.07 1.69
N GLY A 86 4.24 7.20 2.64
CA GLY A 86 4.56 7.60 4.01
C GLY A 86 3.76 6.76 4.99
N CYS A 87 4.45 6.03 5.86
CA CYS A 87 3.82 5.16 6.84
C CYS A 87 3.94 5.71 8.25
N GLY A 88 3.04 5.24 9.12
CA GLY A 88 3.02 5.50 10.54
C GLY A 88 2.70 4.21 11.27
N PHE A 89 3.31 4.05 12.43
CA PHE A 89 3.21 2.84 13.23
C PHE A 89 2.95 3.20 14.69
N THR A 90 2.01 2.49 15.31
CA THR A 90 1.83 2.58 16.76
C THR A 90 1.73 1.21 17.37
N LYS A 91 2.21 1.10 18.60
CA LYS A 91 1.99 -0.04 19.47
C LYS A 91 1.14 0.41 20.65
N PHE A 92 0.08 -0.32 20.94
CA PHE A 92 -0.82 0.01 22.03
C PHE A 92 -1.41 -1.24 22.67
N GLN A 93 -2.00 -1.08 23.85
CA GLN A 93 -2.78 -2.11 24.52
C GLN A 93 -4.21 -1.63 24.68
N LYS A 94 -5.17 -2.55 24.57
CA LYS A 94 -6.56 -2.25 24.89
C LYS A 94 -6.78 -2.37 26.39
N LYS A 95 -7.73 -1.61 26.92
CA LYS A 95 -8.17 -1.77 28.31
C LYS A 95 -8.69 -3.20 28.52
N ASN A 96 -8.26 -3.83 29.61
CA ASN A 96 -8.64 -5.20 29.99
C ASN A 96 -8.04 -6.33 29.13
N GLU A 97 -6.98 -6.05 28.38
CA GLU A 97 -6.22 -7.07 27.61
C GLU A 97 -4.77 -7.11 28.08
N ASP A 98 -4.54 -7.70 29.26
CA ASP A 98 -3.20 -7.79 29.85
C ASP A 98 -2.28 -8.66 28.98
N ASN A 99 -1.04 -8.21 28.80
CA ASN A 99 0.00 -8.86 28.00
C ASN A 99 -0.32 -9.06 26.50
N ILE A 100 -1.38 -8.41 25.99
CA ILE A 100 -1.67 -8.36 24.55
C ILE A 100 -1.31 -6.97 24.04
N PHE A 101 -0.43 -6.93 23.04
CA PHE A 101 -0.06 -5.71 22.34
C PHE A 101 -0.64 -5.74 20.93
N TYR A 102 -1.12 -4.59 20.49
CA TYR A 102 -1.56 -4.36 19.13
C TYR A 102 -0.52 -3.52 18.41
N TYR A 103 -0.18 -3.96 17.22
CA TYR A 103 0.77 -3.30 16.33
C TYR A 103 -0.01 -2.80 15.12
N TYR A 104 -0.17 -1.49 15.01
CA TYR A 104 -1.01 -0.85 14.01
C TYR A 104 -0.19 -0.02 13.04
N THR A 105 -0.28 -0.36 11.76
CA THR A 105 0.41 0.32 10.67
C THR A 105 -0.62 1.00 9.77
N VAL A 106 -0.33 2.24 9.42
CA VAL A 106 -1.06 3.04 8.43
C VAL A 106 -0.06 3.49 7.38
N CYS A 107 -0.33 3.28 6.10
CA CYS A 107 0.48 3.81 5.01
C CYS A 107 -0.37 4.67 4.09
N ASN A 108 0.12 5.87 3.75
CA ASN A 108 -0.49 6.77 2.78
C ASN A 108 0.30 6.75 1.47
N TYR A 109 -0.42 6.79 0.34
CA TYR A 109 0.14 6.63 -1.02
C TYR A 109 -0.27 7.79 -1.92
N PHE A 110 0.69 8.46 -2.56
CA PHE A 110 0.42 9.61 -3.42
C PHE A 110 1.16 9.54 -4.76
N PRO A 111 0.51 9.89 -5.89
CA PRO A 111 -0.94 9.97 -6.10
C PRO A 111 -1.69 8.73 -5.62
N SER A 112 -2.99 8.85 -5.29
CA SER A 112 -3.79 7.73 -4.83
C SER A 112 -4.00 6.69 -5.94
N GLY A 113 -3.92 5.42 -5.60
CA GLY A 113 -4.28 4.32 -6.49
C GLY A 113 -5.76 3.95 -6.41
N ASN A 114 -6.08 2.71 -6.80
CA ASN A 114 -7.40 2.09 -6.68
C ASN A 114 -8.53 2.88 -7.37
N VAL A 115 -8.19 3.58 -8.45
CA VAL A 115 -9.16 4.32 -9.27
C VAL A 115 -9.91 3.31 -10.13
N ILE A 116 -11.23 3.21 -9.91
CA ILE A 116 -12.09 2.28 -10.65
C ILE A 116 -11.99 2.57 -12.16
N GLY A 117 -11.75 1.51 -12.94
CA GLY A 117 -11.64 1.58 -14.40
C GLY A 117 -10.25 1.93 -14.91
N MET A 118 -9.30 2.27 -14.03
CA MET A 118 -7.90 2.52 -14.40
C MET A 118 -7.06 1.25 -14.27
N PRO A 119 -6.01 1.08 -15.09
CA PRO A 119 -5.04 0.00 -14.91
C PRO A 119 -4.24 0.23 -13.61
N ILE A 120 -3.97 -0.86 -12.87
CA ILE A 120 -3.03 -0.84 -11.74
C ILE A 120 -1.63 -0.53 -12.26
N TYR A 121 -1.23 -1.24 -13.32
CA TYR A 121 0.01 -1.02 -14.07
C TYR A 121 -0.21 -1.40 -15.54
N GLU A 122 0.64 -0.85 -16.41
CA GLU A 122 0.68 -1.21 -17.82
C GLU A 122 1.40 -2.54 -18.01
N ILE A 123 0.85 -3.41 -18.86
CA ILE A 123 1.50 -4.68 -19.20
C ILE A 123 2.60 -4.40 -20.22
N GLY A 124 3.83 -4.74 -19.89
CA GLY A 124 4.98 -4.53 -20.76
C GLY A 124 6.28 -4.98 -20.12
N ASN A 125 7.39 -4.70 -20.81
CA ASN A 125 8.73 -4.91 -20.27
C ASN A 125 9.07 -3.79 -19.28
N SER A 126 9.90 -4.11 -18.29
CA SER A 126 10.49 -3.09 -17.41
C SER A 126 11.46 -2.20 -18.17
N CYS A 127 11.66 -0.98 -17.66
CA CYS A 127 12.51 -0.01 -18.33
C CYS A 127 13.98 -0.49 -18.38
N LYS A 128 14.69 -0.09 -19.44
CA LYS A 128 16.14 -0.29 -19.63
C LYS A 128 16.89 1.00 -19.91
N LYS A 129 16.18 2.10 -20.07
CA LYS A 129 16.71 3.46 -20.31
C LYS A 129 15.63 4.50 -20.04
N ASP A 130 16.06 5.72 -19.75
CA ASP A 130 15.17 6.83 -19.37
C ASP A 130 14.06 7.10 -20.40
N SER A 131 14.34 6.93 -21.69
CA SER A 131 13.37 7.16 -22.77
C SER A 131 12.14 6.23 -22.71
N GLU A 132 12.22 5.13 -21.96
CA GLU A 132 11.13 4.16 -21.78
C GLU A 132 10.21 4.54 -20.60
N CYS A 133 10.62 5.48 -19.76
CA CYS A 133 9.81 6.00 -18.65
C CYS A 133 8.89 7.12 -19.13
N THR A 134 7.78 6.75 -19.77
CA THR A 134 6.89 7.68 -20.48
C THR A 134 5.74 8.25 -19.63
N GLN A 135 5.45 7.65 -18.47
CA GLN A 135 4.31 8.05 -17.63
C GLN A 135 4.42 9.46 -17.05
N LYS A 136 5.65 9.98 -16.86
CA LYS A 136 5.91 11.33 -16.39
C LYS A 136 7.14 11.90 -17.08
N SER A 137 7.07 13.17 -17.44
CA SER A 137 8.18 13.85 -18.11
C SER A 137 9.44 13.86 -17.24
N LYS A 138 10.60 13.62 -17.86
CA LYS A 138 11.92 13.59 -17.19
C LYS A 138 12.09 12.48 -16.14
N SER A 139 11.29 11.42 -16.20
CA SER A 139 11.54 10.22 -15.40
C SER A 139 12.82 9.53 -15.85
N ILE A 140 13.53 8.94 -14.89
CA ILE A 140 14.77 8.19 -15.05
C ILE A 140 14.45 6.71 -14.82
N CYS A 141 15.14 5.84 -15.55
CA CYS A 141 15.06 4.41 -15.34
C CYS A 141 16.13 3.97 -14.34
N ASP A 142 15.72 3.37 -13.23
CA ASP A 142 16.61 2.50 -12.46
C ASP A 142 16.70 1.15 -13.17
N VAL A 143 17.79 0.92 -13.88
CA VAL A 143 17.98 -0.27 -14.71
C VAL A 143 18.07 -1.57 -13.91
N ASP A 144 18.48 -1.49 -12.63
CA ASP A 144 18.66 -2.66 -11.77
C ASP A 144 17.31 -3.21 -11.31
N SER A 145 16.41 -2.32 -10.86
CA SER A 145 15.04 -2.67 -10.46
C SER A 145 14.05 -2.71 -11.63
N GLY A 146 14.36 -2.02 -12.73
CA GLY A 146 13.46 -1.80 -13.86
C GLY A 146 12.32 -0.81 -13.57
N LEU A 147 12.46 0.02 -12.52
CA LEU A 147 11.47 0.99 -12.10
C LEU A 147 11.77 2.40 -12.63
N CYS A 148 10.72 3.14 -12.94
CA CYS A 148 10.80 4.54 -13.32
C CYS A 148 10.59 5.44 -12.11
N TYR A 149 11.43 6.46 -11.93
CA TYR A 149 11.28 7.47 -10.87
C TYR A 149 11.56 8.87 -11.40
N SER A 150 11.08 9.90 -10.70
CA SER A 150 11.12 11.31 -11.11
C SER A 150 11.38 12.26 -9.96
#